data_AF-A0A6I3U8Y1-F1
#
_entry.id   AF-A0A6I3U8Y1-F1
#
_cell.length_a   1.000
_cell.length_b   1.000
_cell.length_c   1.000
_cell.angle_alpha   90.00
_cell.angle_beta   90.00
_cell.angle_gamma   90.00
#
_symmetry.space_group_name_H-M   'P 1'
#
loop_
_entity.id
_entity.type
_entity.pdbx_description
1 polymer ?
#
loop_
_entity_poly.entity_id
_entity_poly.type
_entity_poly.pdbx_seq_one_letter_code
_entity_poly.pdbx_strand_id
1 'polypeptide(L)'
;VTVYQNVLHSRIDWLLDDSIVYLDINTGGEVFNVVTRAQESGKKIFAFDITRKSMDDGLYDGIFSVERPDDLVDRMKNIEIE
;
A
#
# COMPACT_ATOMS: atom_id res chain seq x y z
N VAL A 1 -2.06 13.54 8.39
CA VAL A 1 -2.24 13.13 6.97
C VAL A 1 -1.79 14.30 6.11
N THR A 2 -0.92 14.04 5.14
CA THR A 2 -0.48 15.01 4.13
C THR A 2 -1.07 14.58 2.79
N VAL A 3 -1.69 15.50 2.05
CA VAL A 3 -2.31 15.21 0.75
C VAL A 3 -1.53 15.92 -0.34
N TYR A 4 -1.11 15.16 -1.35
CA TYR A 4 -0.41 15.69 -2.51
C TYR A 4 -1.33 15.64 -3.73
N GLN A 5 -1.69 16.81 -4.28
CA GLN A 5 -2.50 16.92 -5.49
C GLN A 5 -1.62 17.17 -6.71
N ASN A 6 -2.04 16.69 -7.88
CA ASN A 6 -1.34 16.87 -9.16
C ASN A 6 0.15 16.45 -9.09
N VAL A 7 0.41 15.31 -8.44
CA VAL A 7 1.76 14.78 -8.25
C VAL A 7 2.35 14.39 -9.60
N LEU A 8 3.53 14.93 -9.91
CA LEU A 8 4.31 14.50 -11.07
C LEU A 8 4.68 13.04 -10.91
N HIS A 9 4.61 12.26 -11.98
CA HIS A 9 4.88 10.81 -11.91
C HIS A 9 6.25 10.48 -11.30
N SER A 10 7.26 11.33 -11.56
CA SER A 10 8.62 11.21 -11.02
C SER A 10 8.71 11.42 -9.51
N ARG A 11 7.70 12.01 -8.87
CA ARG A 11 7.64 12.17 -7.41
C ARG A 11 7.07 10.95 -6.70
N ILE A 12 6.44 10.02 -7.43
CA ILE A 12 5.86 8.82 -6.84
C ILE A 12 6.96 7.92 -6.27
N ASP A 13 8.06 7.71 -7.00
CA ASP A 13 9.18 6.89 -6.50
C ASP A 13 9.78 7.49 -5.23
N TRP A 14 9.95 8.81 -5.19
CA TRP A 14 10.42 9.50 -3.99
C TRP A 14 9.47 9.32 -2.79
N LEU A 15 8.15 9.38 -3.02
CA LEU A 15 7.17 9.13 -1.97
C LEU A 15 7.20 7.67 -1.48
N LEU A 16 7.41 6.72 -2.38
CA LEU A 16 7.61 5.32 -2.01
C LEU A 16 8.89 5.17 -1.19
N ASP A 17 10.01 5.74 -1.64
CA ASP A 17 11.30 5.70 -0.96
C ASP A 17 11.23 6.24 0.47
N ASP A 18 10.53 7.37 0.68
CA ASP A 18 10.33 8.01 1.98
C ASP A 18 9.28 7.30 2.86
N SER A 19 8.60 6.28 2.33
CA SER A 19 7.59 5.50 3.05
C SER A 19 8.12 4.14 3.49
N ILE A 20 7.51 3.57 4.53
CA ILE A 20 7.78 2.21 5.01
C ILE A 20 6.70 1.24 4.48
N VAL A 21 5.47 1.75 4.34
CA VAL A 21 4.27 0.97 4.01
C VAL A 21 3.55 1.61 2.83
N TYR A 22 3.06 0.77 1.91
CA TYR A 22 2.08 1.15 0.90
C TYR A 22 0.71 0.55 1.25
N LEU A 23 -0.31 1.41 1.34
CA LEU A 23 -1.69 1.00 1.60
C LEU A 23 -2.48 1.02 0.29
N ASP A 24 -2.78 -0.16 -0.25
CA ASP A 24 -3.60 -0.35 -1.45
C ASP A 24 -5.09 -0.28 -1.12
N ILE A 25 -5.54 0.89 -0.66
CA ILE A 25 -6.91 1.13 -0.16
C ILE A 25 -7.78 1.93 -1.13
N ASN A 26 -7.25 2.31 -2.30
CA ASN A 26 -8.05 3.02 -3.31
C ASN A 26 -9.02 2.06 -4.00
N THR A 27 -10.27 2.50 -4.19
CA THR A 27 -11.34 1.72 -4.84
C THR A 27 -11.34 1.81 -6.37
N GLY A 28 -10.61 2.77 -6.94
CA GLY A 28 -10.40 2.88 -8.39
C GLY A 28 -9.44 1.83 -8.94
N GLY A 29 -9.24 1.83 -10.26
CA GLY A 29 -8.21 0.99 -10.88
C GLY A 29 -6.80 1.31 -10.39
N GLU A 30 -5.88 0.37 -10.60
CA GLU A 30 -4.46 0.63 -10.36
C GLU A 30 -3.95 1.76 -11.27
N VAL A 31 -3.07 2.60 -10.73
CA VAL A 31 -2.46 3.70 -11.46
C VAL A 31 -0.95 3.54 -11.41
N PHE A 32 -0.29 3.63 -12.58
CA PHE A 32 1.17 3.59 -12.72
C PHE A 32 1.87 2.35 -12.16
N ASN A 33 1.20 1.21 -12.12
CA ASN A 33 1.72 -0.05 -11.57
C ASN A 33 2.32 0.14 -10.17
N VAL A 34 1.69 0.99 -9.36
CA VAL A 34 2.23 1.44 -8.07
C VAL A 34 2.35 0.30 -7.07
N VAL A 35 1.53 -0.75 -7.18
CA VAL A 35 1.63 -1.93 -6.30
C VAL A 35 2.93 -2.67 -6.58
N THR A 36 3.22 -2.95 -7.85
CA THR A 36 4.48 -3.57 -8.27
C THR A 36 5.69 -2.70 -7.90
N ARG A 37 5.62 -1.38 -8.13
CA ARG A 37 6.71 -0.47 -7.75
C ARG A 37 6.96 -0.43 -6.25
N ALA A 38 5.90 -0.43 -5.43
CA ALA A 38 6.04 -0.52 -3.98
C ALA A 38 6.73 -1.83 -3.56
N GLN A 39 6.41 -2.94 -4.23
CA GLN A 39 7.03 -4.24 -3.94
C GLN A 39 8.52 -4.22 -4.31
N GLU A 40 8.86 -3.72 -5.49
CA GLU A 40 10.25 -3.57 -5.96
C GLU A 40 11.07 -2.63 -5.07
N SER A 41 10.46 -1.58 -4.53
CA SER A 41 11.05 -0.69 -3.52
C SER A 41 11.12 -1.30 -2.11
N GLY A 42 10.72 -2.57 -1.93
CA GLY A 42 10.78 -3.27 -0.65
C GLY A 42 9.78 -2.77 0.40
N LYS A 43 8.71 -2.10 -0.02
CA LYS A 43 7.69 -1.58 0.90
C LYS A 43 6.80 -2.71 1.38
N LYS A 44 6.34 -2.61 2.63
CA LYS A 44 5.28 -3.48 3.12
C LYS A 44 3.96 -3.08 2.47
N ILE A 45 3.28 -4.03 1.84
CA ILE A 45 2.05 -3.75 1.09
C ILE A 45 0.86 -4.36 1.84
N PHE A 46 -0.10 -3.53 2.19
CA PHE A 46 -1.36 -3.98 2.78
C PHE A 46 -2.57 -3.50 1.99
N ALA A 47 -3.60 -4.33 1.92
CA ALA A 47 -4.85 -4.03 1.24
C ALA A 47 -6.05 -4.49 2.06
N PHE A 48 -7.24 -3.98 1.70
CA PHE A 48 -8.48 -4.65 2.05
C PHE A 48 -8.85 -5.68 0.97
N ASP A 49 -9.59 -6.70 1.37
CA ASP A 49 -10.20 -7.72 0.51
C ASP A 49 -10.93 -7.14 -0.71
N ILE A 50 -11.60 -6.01 -0.53
CA ILE A 50 -12.34 -5.31 -1.61
C ILE A 50 -11.50 -4.31 -2.42
N THR A 51 -10.28 -3.98 -2.01
CA THR A 51 -9.44 -2.96 -2.68
C THR A 51 -8.21 -3.52 -3.37
N ARG A 52 -7.83 -4.79 -3.11
CA ARG A 52 -6.69 -5.42 -3.78
C ARG A 52 -6.85 -5.37 -5.30
N LYS A 53 -5.80 -4.96 -6.01
CA LYS A 53 -5.78 -4.88 -7.48
C LYS A 53 -5.36 -6.18 -8.14
N SER A 54 -4.70 -7.05 -7.38
CA SER A 54 -4.27 -8.36 -7.85
C SER A 54 -4.87 -9.48 -7.01
N MET A 55 -5.12 -10.61 -7.66
CA MET A 55 -5.48 -11.88 -7.01
C MET A 55 -4.24 -12.71 -6.63
N ASP A 56 -3.05 -12.23 -6.99
CA ASP A 56 -1.80 -12.78 -6.51
C ASP A 56 -1.53 -12.25 -5.09
N ASP A 57 -1.93 -13.05 -4.10
CA ASP A 57 -1.74 -12.73 -2.68
C ASP A 57 -0.25 -12.61 -2.30
N GLY A 58 0.68 -13.13 -3.11
CA GLY A 58 2.11 -12.99 -2.90
C GLY A 58 2.64 -11.57 -3.08
N LEU A 59 1.85 -10.67 -3.67
CA LEU A 59 2.17 -9.24 -3.78
C LEU A 59 1.91 -8.47 -2.48
N TYR A 60 1.16 -9.05 -1.54
CA TYR A 60 0.67 -8.37 -0.35
C TYR A 60 1.29 -9.01 0.91
N ASP A 61 1.84 -8.19 1.79
CA ASP A 61 2.27 -8.62 3.13
C ASP A 61 1.08 -8.87 4.07
N GLY A 62 -0.12 -8.46 3.67
CA GLY A 62 -1.36 -8.70 4.40
C GLY A 62 -2.59 -8.18 3.66
N ILE A 63 -3.62 -9.00 3.60
CA ILE A 63 -4.95 -8.65 3.09
C ILE A 63 -5.92 -8.76 4.26
N PHE A 64 -6.64 -7.67 4.53
CA PHE A 64 -7.51 -7.54 5.69
C PHE A 64 -8.97 -7.43 5.26
N SER A 65 -9.90 -7.81 6.14
CA SER A 65 -11.31 -7.59 5.86
C SER A 65 -11.68 -6.14 6.12
N VAL A 66 -12.42 -5.52 5.19
CA VAL A 66 -12.95 -4.16 5.39
C VAL A 66 -13.90 -4.06 6.59
N GLU A 67 -14.53 -5.18 6.97
CA GLU A 67 -15.41 -5.26 8.16
C GLU A 67 -14.63 -5.30 9.48
N ARG A 68 -13.30 -5.53 9.43
CA ARG A 68 -12.40 -5.58 10.59
C ARG A 68 -11.13 -4.75 10.35
N PRO A 69 -11.26 -3.42 10.21
CA PRO A 69 -10.12 -2.54 9.95
C PRO A 69 -9.11 -2.51 11.11
N ASP A 70 -9.53 -2.84 12.32
CA ASP A 70 -8.65 -2.91 13.49
C ASP A 70 -7.54 -3.95 13.33
N ASP A 71 -7.76 -5.02 12.55
CA ASP A 71 -6.72 -6.02 12.28
C ASP A 71 -5.56 -5.42 11.47
N LEU A 72 -5.86 -4.53 10.50
CA LEU A 72 -4.85 -3.77 9.76
C LEU A 72 -4.13 -2.78 10.70
N VAL A 73 -4.88 -2.09 11.55
CA VAL A 73 -4.30 -1.12 12.51
C VAL A 73 -3.35 -1.82 13.47
N ASP A 74 -3.72 -2.98 13.99
CA ASP A 74 -2.89 -3.75 14.90
C ASP A 74 -1.69 -4.35 14.18
N ARG A 75 -1.82 -4.74 12.91
CA ARG A 75 -0.66 -5.08 12.09
C ARG A 75 0.31 -3.91 11.95
N MET A 76 -0.22 -2.70 11.67
CA MET A 76 0.56 -1.47 11.47
C MET A 76 1.34 -1.04 12.71
N LYS A 77 0.76 -1.19 13.91
CA LYS A 77 1.44 -0.90 15.19
C LYS A 77 2.64 -1.81 15.47
N ASN A 78 2.65 -3.01 14.89
CA ASN A 78 3.67 -4.04 15.09
C ASN A 78 4.59 -4.19 13.87
N ILE A 79 4.74 -3.14 13.06
CA ILE A 79 5.72 -3.14 11.97
C ILE A 79 7.08 -2.81 12.58
N GLU A 80 8.01 -3.76 12.51
CA GLU A 80 9.41 -3.50 12.80
C GLU A 80 9.97 -2.59 11.69
N ILE A 81 10.57 -1.48 12.12
CA ILE A 81 11.28 -0.56 11.23
C ILE A 81 12.76 -0.95 11.34
N GLU A 82 13.29 -1.63 10.32
CA GLU A 82 14.72 -1.91 10.19
C GLU A 82 15.53 -0.64 9.86
#